data_AF-A0A7S3WVI3-F1
#
_entry.id   AF-A0A7S3WVI3-F1
#
_cell.length_a   1.000
_cell.length_b   1.000
_cell.length_c   1.000
_cell.angle_alpha   90.00
_cell.angle_beta   90.00
_cell.angle_gamma   90.00
#
_symmetry.space_group_name_H-M   'P 1'
#
loop_
_entity.id
_entity.type
_entity.pdbx_description
1 polymer ?
#
loop_
_entity_poly.entity_id
_entity_poly.type
_entity_poly.pdbx_seq_one_letter_code
_entity_poly.pdbx_strand_id
1 'polypeptide(L)'
;LLYDESGKMVLLAASYTDAPAKAGEYQGVGVADGAVDTGNNAWIGLAFTHFAAATGEACYARVAREILAALKAGVSCEDDKFGGFASRLAPYPHFYRSTEHNIDAFSLARALNVTDDAASAATFVRAMWGHSDQAPHTYVTGTGDDSRCDSSIPLAAAATDVQFWSLLADVDPDAQRKQASMEFALRSPPVGSTGPEKLDGLWCTDIDRIGSPDGNGIGAKVHGFRFTTWGNGIQWENTASAVMALAHYRDRFASRNPLKGLDNAIEAARGSILSLLSTYHAMPASVLGGNINAYIKNDHNSDYPGGSDTGIGWTYLRYPHVAASAWAGLLLMFDSNGKLNPDANPFGVPTKPVPSKQSSDADNSCIPARSGGGSGSDSQTDESRNDDGKKDDSQKSDHQKGGTNSDAACSAHAACKGLSGDCCPTGVGVMLGCCNTRQ
;
A
#
# COMPACT_ATOMS: atom_id res chain seq x y z
N LEU A 1 10.11 -12.47 -5.54
CA LEU A 1 11.34 -12.55 -4.71
C LEU A 1 11.92 -11.15 -4.65
N LEU A 2 12.27 -10.64 -3.47
CA LEU A 2 12.81 -9.29 -3.31
C LEU A 2 14.23 -9.11 -3.89
N TYR A 3 14.83 -10.18 -4.41
CA TYR A 3 16.14 -10.16 -5.02
C TYR A 3 16.02 -10.70 -6.44
N ASP A 4 16.68 -10.03 -7.39
CA ASP A 4 16.84 -10.55 -8.75
C ASP A 4 17.87 -11.70 -8.79
N GLU A 5 18.05 -12.29 -9.96
CA GLU A 5 18.98 -13.42 -10.18
C GLU A 5 20.45 -13.06 -9.89
N SER A 6 20.80 -11.77 -9.86
CA SER A 6 22.12 -11.28 -9.47
C SER A 6 22.28 -11.11 -7.95
N GLY A 7 21.20 -11.27 -7.19
CA GLY A 7 21.14 -11.01 -5.76
C GLY A 7 21.06 -9.52 -5.44
N LYS A 8 20.61 -8.67 -6.37
CA LYS A 8 20.35 -7.25 -6.12
C LYS A 8 18.93 -7.08 -5.60
N MET A 9 18.78 -6.24 -4.56
CA MET A 9 17.48 -5.86 -4.01
C MET A 9 16.60 -5.19 -5.08
N VAL A 10 15.36 -5.66 -5.19
CA VAL A 10 14.31 -5.14 -6.06
C VAL A 10 13.12 -4.77 -5.20
N LEU A 11 12.71 -3.51 -5.30
CA LEU A 11 11.53 -3.00 -4.60
C LEU A 11 10.26 -3.55 -5.25
N LEU A 12 9.20 -3.62 -4.44
CA LEU A 12 7.92 -4.13 -4.89
C LEU A 12 7.13 -3.04 -5.59
N ALA A 13 6.56 -3.41 -6.74
CA ALA A 13 5.54 -2.62 -7.42
C ALA A 13 4.23 -2.71 -6.62
N ALA A 14 3.44 -1.64 -6.64
CA ALA A 14 2.00 -1.78 -6.49
C ALA A 14 1.52 -2.68 -7.65
N SER A 15 0.64 -3.64 -7.42
CA SER A 15 0.03 -4.43 -8.49
C SER A 15 -1.33 -4.91 -8.02
N TYR A 16 -2.36 -4.75 -8.86
CA TYR A 16 -3.73 -5.14 -8.56
C TYR A 16 -4.22 -6.19 -9.57
N THR A 17 -3.82 -7.45 -9.37
CA THR A 17 -4.26 -8.55 -10.24
C THR A 17 -4.35 -9.90 -9.57
N ASP A 18 -5.21 -10.73 -10.15
CA ASP A 18 -5.35 -12.15 -9.90
C ASP A 18 -4.22 -12.98 -10.55
N ALA A 19 -3.36 -12.35 -11.36
CA ALA A 19 -2.18 -12.98 -11.97
C ALA A 19 -0.97 -12.92 -11.02
N PRO A 20 -0.13 -13.97 -10.96
CA PRO A 20 1.09 -13.91 -10.16
C PRO A 20 2.05 -12.82 -10.68
N ALA A 21 2.26 -11.75 -9.91
CA ALA A 21 3.27 -10.73 -10.22
C ALA A 21 4.62 -11.08 -9.57
N LYS A 22 5.73 -10.92 -10.32
CA LYS A 22 7.08 -11.02 -9.75
C LYS A 22 7.60 -9.64 -9.35
N ALA A 23 8.43 -9.58 -8.31
CA ALA A 23 9.14 -8.33 -8.00
C ALA A 23 10.00 -7.93 -9.20
N GLY A 24 10.03 -6.64 -9.54
CA GLY A 24 10.71 -6.15 -10.75
C GLY A 24 9.87 -6.21 -12.02
N GLU A 25 8.70 -6.85 -12.00
CA GLU A 25 7.76 -6.88 -13.12
C GLU A 25 6.77 -5.72 -13.00
N TYR A 26 7.09 -4.60 -13.67
CA TYR A 26 6.33 -3.35 -13.58
C TYR A 26 5.34 -3.14 -14.74
N GLN A 27 5.27 -4.10 -15.67
CA GLN A 27 4.41 -4.05 -16.86
C GLN A 27 3.97 -5.48 -17.21
N GLY A 28 2.74 -5.66 -17.68
CA GLY A 28 2.25 -6.96 -18.15
C GLY A 28 0.77 -7.19 -17.90
N VAL A 29 0.26 -8.33 -18.37
CA VAL A 29 -1.12 -8.77 -18.08
C VAL A 29 -1.25 -8.94 -16.57
N GLY A 30 -2.03 -8.07 -15.94
CA GLY A 30 -2.25 -8.04 -14.49
C GLY A 30 -1.55 -6.90 -13.75
N VAL A 31 -0.53 -6.25 -14.31
CA VAL A 31 0.02 -5.08 -13.62
C VAL A 31 -0.89 -3.87 -13.85
N ALA A 32 -1.81 -3.61 -12.91
CA ALA A 32 -2.82 -2.55 -13.02
C ALA A 32 -2.26 -1.15 -12.73
N ASP A 33 -1.35 -1.06 -11.77
CA ASP A 33 -0.42 0.04 -11.56
C ASP A 33 0.97 -0.60 -11.51
N GLY A 34 1.99 0.01 -12.10
CA GLY A 34 3.38 -0.49 -12.06
C GLY A 34 4.27 0.35 -11.12
N ALA A 35 3.68 1.31 -10.41
CA ALA A 35 4.38 2.23 -9.54
C ALA A 35 5.13 1.53 -8.41
N VAL A 36 6.28 2.08 -8.05
CA VAL A 36 7.06 1.64 -6.88
C VAL A 36 6.94 2.74 -5.84
N ASP A 37 5.95 2.62 -4.95
CA ASP A 37 5.69 3.64 -3.94
C ASP A 37 6.62 3.49 -2.73
N THR A 38 7.13 4.62 -2.26
CA THR A 38 7.97 4.73 -1.06
C THR A 38 7.24 4.20 0.18
N GLY A 39 5.97 4.58 0.36
CA GLY A 39 5.15 4.17 1.51
C GLY A 39 4.97 2.65 1.56
N ASN A 40 4.49 2.06 0.46
CA ASN A 40 4.31 0.61 0.33
C ASN A 40 5.58 -0.17 0.70
N ASN A 41 6.72 0.21 0.14
CA ASN A 41 7.99 -0.45 0.42
C ASN A 41 8.48 -0.20 1.84
N ALA A 42 8.28 0.99 2.40
CA ALA A 42 8.57 1.27 3.80
C ALA A 42 7.70 0.41 4.74
N TRP A 43 6.43 0.20 4.41
CA TRP A 43 5.51 -0.69 5.14
C TRP A 43 6.00 -2.15 5.11
N ILE A 44 6.42 -2.64 3.95
CA ILE A 44 7.04 -3.96 3.83
C ILE A 44 8.31 -4.06 4.71
N GLY A 45 9.12 -2.99 4.72
CA GLY A 45 10.28 -2.89 5.62
C GLY A 45 9.88 -2.96 7.10
N LEU A 46 8.78 -2.30 7.51
CA LEU A 46 8.24 -2.40 8.87
C LEU A 46 7.83 -3.83 9.21
N ALA A 47 7.14 -4.52 8.31
CA ALA A 47 6.76 -5.91 8.51
C ALA A 47 7.99 -6.80 8.77
N PHE A 48 9.06 -6.66 7.99
CA PHE A 48 10.32 -7.38 8.22
C PHE A 48 11.00 -6.98 9.53
N THR A 49 10.98 -5.70 9.89
CA THR A 49 11.52 -5.20 11.16
C THR A 49 10.81 -5.83 12.36
N HIS A 50 9.47 -5.83 12.36
CA HIS A 50 8.66 -6.43 13.43
C HIS A 50 8.83 -7.96 13.47
N PHE A 51 8.86 -8.62 12.32
CA PHE A 51 9.10 -10.07 12.25
C PHE A 51 10.46 -10.42 12.84
N ALA A 52 11.53 -9.73 12.42
CA ALA A 52 12.87 -9.98 12.92
C ALA A 52 13.01 -9.70 14.43
N ALA A 53 12.35 -8.67 14.95
CA ALA A 53 12.29 -8.40 16.39
C ALA A 53 11.55 -9.52 17.14
N ALA A 54 10.46 -10.05 16.56
CA ALA A 54 9.66 -11.10 17.18
C ALA A 54 10.39 -12.45 17.23
N THR A 55 11.07 -12.83 16.16
CA THR A 55 11.72 -14.15 15.99
C THR A 55 13.21 -14.15 16.34
N GLY A 56 13.88 -13.00 16.31
CA GLY A 56 15.33 -12.88 16.45
C GLY A 56 16.11 -13.22 15.18
N GLU A 57 15.44 -13.44 14.05
CA GLU A 57 16.08 -13.81 12.78
C GLU A 57 16.72 -12.60 12.09
N ALA A 58 18.05 -12.57 12.07
CA ALA A 58 18.82 -11.42 11.61
C ALA A 58 18.68 -11.16 10.10
N CYS A 59 18.47 -12.20 9.29
CA CYS A 59 18.29 -12.03 7.86
C CYS A 59 17.12 -11.10 7.51
N TYR A 60 15.98 -11.21 8.19
CA TYR A 60 14.83 -10.32 7.94
C TYR A 60 15.10 -8.88 8.38
N ALA A 61 15.84 -8.67 9.47
CA ALA A 61 16.29 -7.32 9.84
C ALA A 61 17.23 -6.73 8.78
N ARG A 62 18.03 -7.56 8.11
CA ARG A 62 18.85 -7.11 6.98
C ARG A 62 18.00 -6.71 5.79
N VAL A 63 17.00 -7.51 5.40
CA VAL A 63 16.07 -7.16 4.30
C VAL A 63 15.43 -5.78 4.57
N ALA A 64 14.95 -5.53 5.80
CA ALA A 64 14.38 -4.24 6.17
C ALA A 64 15.37 -3.06 5.98
N ARG A 65 16.63 -3.24 6.34
CA ARG A 65 17.68 -2.23 6.14
C ARG A 65 18.02 -2.01 4.67
N GLU A 66 18.03 -3.07 3.87
CA GLU A 66 18.28 -2.97 2.43
C GLU A 66 17.13 -2.27 1.71
N ILE A 67 15.88 -2.47 2.14
CA ILE A 67 14.72 -1.68 1.67
C ILE A 67 14.92 -0.21 2.00
N LEU A 68 15.21 0.15 3.26
CA LEU A 68 15.44 1.55 3.64
C LEU A 68 16.61 2.17 2.86
N ALA A 69 17.71 1.44 2.67
CA ALA A 69 18.84 1.90 1.89
C ALA A 69 18.48 2.12 0.41
N ALA A 70 17.66 1.24 -0.18
CA ALA A 70 17.17 1.39 -1.55
C ALA A 70 16.24 2.62 -1.69
N LEU A 71 15.35 2.86 -0.72
CA LEU A 71 14.52 4.07 -0.67
C LEU A 71 15.38 5.33 -0.56
N LYS A 72 16.35 5.34 0.36
CA LYS A 72 17.28 6.47 0.53
C LYS A 72 18.04 6.77 -0.76
N ALA A 73 18.58 5.75 -1.42
CA ALA A 73 19.33 5.92 -2.66
C ALA A 73 18.46 6.42 -3.82
N GLY A 74 17.19 6.01 -3.88
CA GLY A 74 16.31 6.31 -5.01
C GLY A 74 15.53 7.62 -4.89
N VAL A 75 15.06 7.97 -3.69
CA VAL A 75 14.04 9.02 -3.46
C VAL A 75 14.28 9.88 -2.23
N SER A 76 15.46 9.82 -1.60
CA SER A 76 15.78 10.77 -0.53
C SER A 76 15.68 12.21 -1.03
N CYS A 77 15.15 13.07 -0.16
CA CYS A 77 15.05 14.50 -0.34
C CYS A 77 15.68 15.27 0.84
N GLU A 78 16.72 14.68 1.46
CA GLU A 78 17.45 15.27 2.59
C GLU A 78 18.24 16.55 2.24
N ASP A 79 18.27 16.92 0.96
CA ASP A 79 19.00 18.05 0.39
C ASP A 79 18.27 19.39 0.50
N ASP A 80 17.01 19.42 0.96
CA ASP A 80 16.27 20.67 1.18
C ASP A 80 15.72 20.82 2.61
N LYS A 81 15.08 21.97 2.85
CA LYS A 81 14.51 22.33 4.17
C LYS A 81 13.32 21.47 4.61
N PHE A 82 12.66 20.80 3.68
CA PHE A 82 11.53 19.92 3.97
C PHE A 82 12.02 18.51 4.33
N GLY A 83 13.15 18.08 3.78
CA GLY A 83 13.67 16.73 4.00
C GLY A 83 12.77 15.67 3.38
N GLY A 84 12.73 14.51 4.02
CA GLY A 84 11.85 13.40 3.70
C GLY A 84 12.24 12.63 2.44
N PHE A 85 11.24 11.97 1.86
CA PHE A 85 11.35 11.09 0.70
C PHE A 85 10.28 11.44 -0.34
N ALA A 86 10.65 11.42 -1.63
CA ALA A 86 9.70 11.50 -2.73
C ALA A 86 8.82 10.24 -2.80
N SER A 87 7.70 10.33 -3.52
CA SER A 87 6.61 9.37 -3.44
C SER A 87 6.85 8.08 -4.20
N ARG A 88 7.41 8.16 -5.41
CA ARG A 88 7.51 7.02 -6.34
C ARG A 88 8.89 6.92 -6.98
N LEU A 89 9.39 5.69 -7.03
CA LEU A 89 10.65 5.35 -7.67
C LEU A 89 10.45 4.98 -9.14
N ALA A 90 11.57 4.87 -9.86
CA ALA A 90 11.60 4.23 -11.18
C ALA A 90 10.93 2.84 -11.13
N PRO A 91 10.25 2.40 -12.20
CA PRO A 91 10.24 2.99 -13.55
C PRO A 91 9.21 4.10 -13.80
N TYR A 92 8.33 4.38 -12.83
CA TYR A 92 7.29 5.41 -12.94
C TYR A 92 7.47 6.48 -11.85
N PRO A 93 8.55 7.29 -11.93
CA PRO A 93 8.85 8.24 -10.88
C PRO A 93 7.78 9.33 -10.81
N HIS A 94 7.44 9.69 -9.59
CA HIS A 94 6.73 10.91 -9.25
C HIS A 94 7.51 11.60 -8.15
N PHE A 95 7.56 12.92 -8.24
CA PHE A 95 8.44 13.79 -7.49
C PHE A 95 7.77 14.46 -6.29
N TYR A 96 6.45 14.35 -6.17
CA TYR A 96 5.72 14.76 -4.98
C TYR A 96 6.20 14.00 -3.75
N ARG A 97 6.01 14.60 -2.58
CA ARG A 97 6.19 13.94 -1.29
C ARG A 97 4.82 13.70 -0.68
N SER A 98 4.54 12.45 -0.32
CA SER A 98 3.34 12.10 0.42
C SER A 98 3.62 12.14 1.93
N THR A 99 2.73 12.77 2.69
CA THR A 99 2.78 12.76 4.16
C THR A 99 2.67 11.35 4.69
N GLU A 100 1.80 10.54 4.11
CA GLU A 100 1.62 9.11 4.43
C GLU A 100 2.93 8.34 4.23
N HIS A 101 3.54 8.43 3.03
CA HIS A 101 4.77 7.71 2.72
C HIS A 101 5.93 8.10 3.65
N ASN A 102 5.95 9.36 4.11
CA ASN A 102 6.97 9.84 5.03
C ASN A 102 6.69 9.41 6.48
N ILE A 103 5.43 9.17 6.88
CA ILE A 103 5.11 8.52 8.15
C ILE A 103 5.64 7.07 8.15
N ASP A 104 5.46 6.34 7.04
CA ASP A 104 5.97 4.99 6.87
C ASP A 104 7.51 4.96 6.94
N ALA A 105 8.16 5.83 6.16
CA ALA A 105 9.62 5.94 6.12
C ALA A 105 10.20 6.36 7.49
N PHE A 106 9.56 7.31 8.18
CA PHE A 106 9.90 7.69 9.55
C PHE A 106 9.86 6.48 10.48
N SER A 107 8.76 5.74 10.45
CA SER A 107 8.53 4.60 11.34
C SER A 107 9.55 3.49 11.09
N LEU A 108 9.84 3.18 9.81
CA LEU A 108 10.86 2.21 9.42
C LEU A 108 12.24 2.63 9.91
N ALA A 109 12.67 3.84 9.59
CA ALA A 109 13.97 4.36 9.98
C ALA A 109 14.14 4.39 11.50
N ARG A 110 13.10 4.81 12.23
CA ARG A 110 13.09 4.81 13.70
C ARG A 110 13.19 3.40 14.27
N ALA A 111 12.40 2.44 13.77
CA ALA A 111 12.43 1.06 14.24
C ALA A 111 13.78 0.37 13.97
N LEU A 112 14.47 0.77 12.90
CA LEU A 112 15.83 0.31 12.57
C LEU A 112 16.95 1.12 13.25
N ASN A 113 16.61 2.13 14.07
CA ASN A 113 17.55 3.03 14.72
C ASN A 113 18.47 3.81 13.75
N VAL A 114 17.91 4.24 12.60
CA VAL A 114 18.57 5.10 11.62
C VAL A 114 18.07 6.54 11.82
N THR A 115 18.77 7.28 12.68
CA THR A 115 18.26 8.55 13.24
C THR A 115 18.11 9.67 12.23
N ASP A 116 19.04 9.78 11.27
CA ASP A 116 19.06 10.90 10.33
C ASP A 116 17.90 10.79 9.32
N ASP A 117 17.64 9.57 8.83
CA ASP A 117 16.52 9.29 7.92
C ASP A 117 15.17 9.49 8.64
N ALA A 118 15.07 9.05 9.90
CA ALA A 118 13.89 9.31 10.72
C ALA A 118 13.68 10.81 10.96
N ALA A 119 14.75 11.55 11.28
CA ALA A 119 14.66 13.00 11.49
C ALA A 119 14.25 13.74 10.21
N SER A 120 14.77 13.32 9.06
CA SER A 120 14.42 13.87 7.75
C SER A 120 12.93 13.66 7.42
N ALA A 121 12.44 12.43 7.52
CA ALA A 121 11.02 12.12 7.30
C ALA A 121 10.09 12.84 8.29
N ALA A 122 10.47 12.91 9.56
CA ALA A 122 9.69 13.61 10.57
C ALA A 122 9.63 15.12 10.33
N THR A 123 10.73 15.71 9.82
CA THR A 123 10.76 17.13 9.44
C THR A 123 9.72 17.41 8.36
N PHE A 124 9.64 16.55 7.35
CA PHE A 124 8.64 16.67 6.29
C PHE A 124 7.21 16.59 6.85
N VAL A 125 6.88 15.55 7.63
CA VAL A 125 5.51 15.37 8.16
C VAL A 125 5.08 16.58 9.01
N ARG A 126 5.98 17.10 9.86
CA ARG A 126 5.69 18.29 10.68
C ARG A 126 5.50 19.56 9.86
N ALA A 127 6.16 19.65 8.70
CA ALA A 127 6.02 20.76 7.77
C ALA A 127 4.68 20.73 7.03
N MET A 128 3.94 19.62 7.03
CA MET A 128 2.61 19.51 6.41
C MET A 128 1.48 20.01 7.32
N TRP A 129 1.79 20.44 8.54
CA TRP A 129 0.82 20.98 9.48
C TRP A 129 0.33 22.37 9.09
N GLY A 130 -0.99 22.59 9.11
CA GLY A 130 -1.59 23.93 9.09
C GLY A 130 -1.59 24.61 7.72
N HIS A 131 -1.43 23.84 6.64
CA HIS A 131 -1.42 24.36 5.27
C HIS A 131 -2.78 24.34 4.56
N SER A 132 -3.83 23.84 5.21
CA SER A 132 -5.20 23.91 4.66
C SER A 132 -5.91 25.15 5.18
N ASP A 133 -6.32 26.04 4.27
CA ASP A 133 -7.14 27.22 4.62
C ASP A 133 -8.47 26.82 5.26
N GLN A 134 -8.98 25.65 4.88
CA GLN A 134 -10.29 25.14 5.30
C GLN A 134 -10.20 24.28 6.56
N ALA A 135 -9.03 23.68 6.82
CA ALA A 135 -8.73 22.90 8.00
C ALA A 135 -7.33 23.27 8.55
N PRO A 136 -7.14 24.49 9.11
CA PRO A 136 -5.81 24.99 9.52
C PRO A 136 -5.19 24.25 10.70
N HIS A 137 -5.90 23.26 11.26
CA HIS A 137 -5.47 22.44 12.39
C HIS A 137 -5.35 20.97 12.00
N THR A 138 -4.91 20.71 10.76
CA THR A 138 -4.66 19.36 10.24
C THR A 138 -3.33 19.28 9.50
N TYR A 139 -2.86 18.06 9.28
CA TYR A 139 -1.81 17.77 8.32
C TYR A 139 -2.41 17.65 6.91
N VAL A 140 -1.77 18.23 5.89
CA VAL A 140 -2.13 18.03 4.49
C VAL A 140 -1.50 16.77 3.91
N THR A 141 -1.99 16.31 2.76
CA THR A 141 -1.58 15.03 2.14
C THR A 141 -0.17 15.03 1.56
N GLY A 142 0.40 16.19 1.23
CA GLY A 142 1.75 16.25 0.66
C GLY A 142 2.02 17.50 -0.16
N THR A 143 2.96 17.38 -1.09
CA THR A 143 3.43 18.45 -1.98
C THR A 143 2.96 18.26 -3.44
N GLY A 144 3.25 19.25 -4.29
CA GLY A 144 3.06 19.18 -5.75
C GLY A 144 4.02 18.21 -6.43
N ASP A 145 4.01 18.12 -7.74
CA ASP A 145 4.76 17.09 -8.51
C ASP A 145 5.65 17.69 -9.63
N ASP A 146 5.84 19.01 -9.63
CA ASP A 146 6.45 19.72 -10.77
C ASP A 146 7.97 19.53 -10.84
N SER A 147 8.61 19.20 -9.72
CA SER A 147 10.06 19.05 -9.62
C SER A 147 10.45 18.01 -8.58
N ARG A 148 11.62 17.35 -8.76
CA ARG A 148 12.17 16.40 -7.78
C ARG A 148 12.12 17.02 -6.38
N CYS A 149 11.49 16.30 -5.45
CA CYS A 149 11.35 16.76 -4.07
C CYS A 149 10.61 18.10 -4.02
N ASP A 150 9.46 18.15 -4.69
CA ASP A 150 8.66 19.36 -4.77
C ASP A 150 8.29 19.84 -3.37
N SER A 151 8.29 21.16 -3.19
CA SER A 151 8.03 21.83 -1.92
C SER A 151 6.81 22.76 -1.96
N SER A 152 6.15 22.86 -3.12
CA SER A 152 4.85 23.49 -3.23
C SER A 152 3.82 22.65 -2.50
N ILE A 153 2.94 23.30 -1.75
CA ILE A 153 1.84 22.61 -1.06
C ILE A 153 0.56 23.02 -1.77
N PRO A 154 0.00 22.15 -2.63
CA PRO A 154 -1.23 22.46 -3.34
C PRO A 154 -2.40 22.49 -2.36
N LEU A 155 -3.55 22.98 -2.84
CA LEU A 155 -4.81 22.79 -2.13
C LEU A 155 -5.02 21.28 -1.90
N ALA A 156 -5.14 20.88 -0.64
CA ALA A 156 -5.22 19.49 -0.25
C ALA A 156 -6.34 19.26 0.76
N ALA A 157 -7.03 18.13 0.60
CA ALA A 157 -7.99 17.63 1.58
C ALA A 157 -7.26 17.26 2.89
N ALA A 158 -7.96 17.35 4.02
CA ALA A 158 -7.49 16.65 5.22
C ALA A 158 -7.83 15.17 5.06
N ALA A 159 -6.82 14.31 5.07
CA ALA A 159 -6.98 12.86 4.93
C ALA A 159 -6.83 12.15 6.28
N THR A 160 -7.53 11.02 6.42
CA THR A 160 -7.64 10.25 7.65
C THR A 160 -6.32 9.59 8.03
N ASP A 161 -5.67 8.92 7.08
CA ASP A 161 -4.32 8.36 7.21
C ASP A 161 -3.32 9.38 7.79
N VAL A 162 -3.19 10.57 7.20
CA VAL A 162 -2.18 11.55 7.62
C VAL A 162 -2.49 12.18 8.98
N GLN A 163 -3.76 12.22 9.43
CA GLN A 163 -4.08 12.61 10.80
C GLN A 163 -3.73 11.50 11.80
N PHE A 164 -4.29 10.30 11.59
CA PHE A 164 -4.23 9.22 12.58
C PHE A 164 -2.89 8.50 12.58
N TRP A 165 -2.25 8.31 11.43
CA TRP A 165 -0.96 7.63 11.35
C TRP A 165 0.17 8.51 11.85
N SER A 166 0.08 9.84 11.68
CA SER A 166 1.02 10.77 12.34
C SER A 166 1.00 10.62 13.87
N LEU A 167 -0.19 10.46 14.44
CA LEU A 167 -0.37 10.22 15.87
C LEU A 167 0.11 8.82 16.27
N LEU A 168 -0.30 7.79 15.53
CA LEU A 168 0.02 6.39 15.83
C LEU A 168 1.53 6.10 15.70
N ALA A 169 2.20 6.79 14.78
CA ALA A 169 3.65 6.79 14.64
C ALA A 169 4.35 7.67 15.67
N ASP A 170 3.69 8.62 16.36
CA ASP A 170 4.36 9.63 17.19
C ASP A 170 5.44 10.43 16.43
N VAL A 171 5.18 10.77 15.16
CA VAL A 171 6.14 11.49 14.30
C VAL A 171 6.26 12.98 14.63
N ASP A 172 5.15 13.60 15.03
CA ASP A 172 5.08 14.96 15.54
C ASP A 172 5.04 14.93 17.08
N PRO A 173 6.05 15.48 17.78
CA PRO A 173 6.04 15.52 19.24
C PRO A 173 5.11 16.58 19.83
N ASP A 174 4.55 17.50 19.02
CA ASP A 174 3.71 18.59 19.50
C ASP A 174 2.32 18.09 19.95
N ALA A 175 2.08 18.17 21.27
CA ALA A 175 0.84 17.71 21.87
C ALA A 175 -0.39 18.54 21.46
N GLN A 176 -0.21 19.84 21.18
CA GLN A 176 -1.31 20.71 20.76
C GLN A 176 -1.75 20.36 19.34
N ARG A 177 -0.79 20.11 18.43
CA ARG A 177 -1.10 19.67 17.06
C ARG A 177 -1.79 18.32 17.04
N LYS A 178 -1.29 17.36 17.82
CA LYS A 178 -1.93 16.05 18.02
C LYS A 178 -3.38 16.19 18.48
N GLN A 179 -3.62 16.98 19.53
CA GLN A 179 -4.97 17.21 20.03
C GLN A 179 -5.86 17.86 18.97
N ALA A 180 -5.41 18.95 18.35
CA ALA A 180 -6.22 19.71 17.39
C ALA A 180 -6.56 18.89 16.12
N SER A 181 -5.63 18.06 15.65
CA SER A 181 -5.86 17.09 14.56
C SER A 181 -6.98 16.09 14.92
N MET A 182 -6.95 15.54 16.14
CA MET A 182 -7.97 14.60 16.60
C MET A 182 -9.33 15.27 16.84
N GLU A 183 -9.35 16.49 17.39
CA GLU A 183 -10.57 17.30 17.51
C GLU A 183 -11.19 17.59 16.15
N PHE A 184 -10.37 17.86 15.13
CA PHE A 184 -10.83 17.95 13.76
C PHE A 184 -11.42 16.62 13.29
N ALA A 185 -10.66 15.53 13.37
CA ALA A 185 -11.05 14.24 12.82
C ALA A 185 -12.36 13.69 13.42
N LEU A 186 -12.61 13.94 14.71
CA LEU A 186 -13.82 13.50 15.43
C LEU A 186 -15.08 14.32 15.09
N ARG A 187 -14.96 15.45 14.37
CA ARG A 187 -16.13 16.18 13.88
C ARG A 187 -16.83 15.40 12.77
N SER A 188 -18.14 15.55 12.71
CA SER A 188 -18.96 15.00 11.62
C SER A 188 -19.18 16.08 10.55
N PRO A 189 -19.10 15.74 9.25
CA PRO A 189 -19.54 16.66 8.23
C PRO A 189 -21.06 16.89 8.35
N PRO A 190 -21.59 18.03 7.85
CA PRO A 190 -23.03 18.25 7.80
C PRO A 190 -23.76 17.11 7.07
N VAL A 191 -24.97 16.75 7.51
CA VAL A 191 -25.77 15.66 6.90
C VAL A 191 -25.98 15.94 5.40
N GLY A 192 -25.79 14.92 4.54
CA GLY A 192 -25.90 15.06 3.08
C GLY A 192 -24.68 15.70 2.40
N SER A 193 -23.54 15.71 3.09
CA SER A 193 -22.30 16.27 2.56
C SER A 193 -21.58 15.33 1.59
N THR A 194 -21.31 15.82 0.37
CA THR A 194 -20.60 15.16 -0.72
C THR A 194 -19.70 16.20 -1.43
N GLY A 195 -18.43 15.88 -1.70
CA GLY A 195 -17.52 16.72 -2.50
C GLY A 195 -16.70 17.76 -1.73
N PRO A 196 -15.88 18.56 -2.47
CA PRO A 196 -14.81 19.41 -1.91
C PRO A 196 -15.27 20.64 -1.12
N GLU A 197 -16.56 21.00 -1.19
CA GLU A 197 -17.12 22.14 -0.46
C GLU A 197 -17.43 21.84 1.02
N LYS A 198 -17.19 20.62 1.50
CA LYS A 198 -17.73 20.11 2.78
C LYS A 198 -16.64 19.54 3.71
N LEU A 199 -15.94 20.48 4.34
CA LEU A 199 -14.59 20.29 4.86
C LEU A 199 -14.50 20.01 6.36
N ASP A 200 -15.64 19.71 6.99
CA ASP A 200 -15.67 19.55 8.45
C ASP A 200 -15.53 18.09 8.87
N GLY A 201 -14.41 17.79 9.53
CA GLY A 201 -14.12 16.51 10.15
C GLY A 201 -14.15 15.27 9.25
N LEU A 202 -13.95 14.12 9.89
CA LEU A 202 -13.76 12.83 9.23
C LEU A 202 -14.70 11.75 9.76
N TRP A 203 -15.38 11.98 10.89
CA TRP A 203 -16.31 11.04 11.49
C TRP A 203 -17.59 10.91 10.64
N CYS A 204 -17.94 9.69 10.27
CA CYS A 204 -19.07 9.39 9.40
C CYS A 204 -19.95 8.28 9.97
N THR A 205 -21.12 8.12 9.36
CA THR A 205 -22.09 7.09 9.72
C THR A 205 -22.78 6.62 8.45
N ASP A 206 -22.71 5.32 8.20
CA ASP A 206 -23.32 4.68 7.04
C ASP A 206 -24.40 3.68 7.48
N ILE A 207 -25.18 3.24 6.51
CA ILE A 207 -26.16 2.16 6.67
C ILE A 207 -25.81 1.07 5.66
N ASP A 208 -25.61 -0.15 6.13
CA ASP A 208 -25.40 -1.32 5.28
C ASP A 208 -26.74 -1.75 4.67
N ARG A 209 -27.01 -1.30 3.44
CA ARG A 209 -28.30 -1.56 2.77
C ARG A 209 -28.42 -2.94 2.15
N ILE A 210 -27.30 -3.66 2.00
CA ILE A 210 -27.26 -4.91 1.23
C ILE A 210 -27.12 -6.13 2.16
N GLY A 211 -26.38 -6.02 3.28
CA GLY A 211 -26.10 -7.17 4.15
C GLY A 211 -25.25 -8.28 3.49
N SER A 212 -25.05 -9.37 4.23
CA SER A 212 -24.48 -10.62 3.73
C SER A 212 -25.51 -11.39 2.86
N PRO A 213 -25.10 -12.44 2.12
CA PRO A 213 -26.00 -13.18 1.23
C PRO A 213 -27.24 -13.79 1.92
N ASP A 214 -27.19 -14.05 3.23
CA ASP A 214 -28.29 -14.54 4.05
C ASP A 214 -29.16 -13.42 4.65
N GLY A 215 -28.86 -12.16 4.34
CA GLY A 215 -29.60 -10.98 4.79
C GLY A 215 -29.17 -10.43 6.16
N ASN A 216 -28.16 -11.02 6.81
CA ASN A 216 -27.62 -10.44 8.04
C ASN A 216 -26.96 -9.07 7.76
N GLY A 217 -27.07 -8.15 8.72
CA GLY A 217 -26.50 -6.81 8.60
C GLY A 217 -27.30 -5.81 7.75
N ILE A 218 -28.39 -6.21 7.07
CA ILE A 218 -29.25 -5.26 6.35
C ILE A 218 -29.82 -4.21 7.32
N GLY A 219 -29.66 -2.93 6.99
CA GLY A 219 -30.10 -1.79 7.79
C GLY A 219 -29.19 -1.50 8.98
N ALA A 220 -28.09 -2.24 9.15
CA ALA A 220 -27.14 -1.99 10.24
C ALA A 220 -26.51 -0.60 10.07
N LYS A 221 -26.64 0.21 11.11
CA LYS A 221 -25.99 1.51 11.20
C LYS A 221 -24.57 1.32 11.71
N VAL A 222 -23.60 1.81 10.96
CA VAL A 222 -22.18 1.65 11.24
C VAL A 222 -21.49 3.01 11.33
N HIS A 223 -20.44 3.07 12.12
CA HIS A 223 -19.71 4.29 12.46
C HIS A 223 -18.22 4.12 12.15
N GLY A 224 -17.59 5.18 11.66
CA GLY A 224 -16.19 5.12 11.26
C GLY A 224 -15.72 6.43 10.65
N PHE A 225 -14.69 6.35 9.82
CA PHE A 225 -14.06 7.52 9.22
C PHE A 225 -14.09 7.45 7.69
N ARG A 226 -14.41 8.58 7.05
CA ARG A 226 -14.22 8.75 5.60
C ARG A 226 -12.75 8.89 5.25
N PHE A 227 -12.38 8.74 3.98
CA PHE A 227 -10.98 8.77 3.58
C PHE A 227 -10.39 10.20 3.64
N THR A 228 -11.06 11.19 3.04
CA THR A 228 -10.68 12.61 3.17
C THR A 228 -11.91 13.48 3.45
N THR A 229 -11.67 14.76 3.74
CA THR A 229 -12.71 15.80 3.78
C THR A 229 -13.49 15.96 2.48
N TRP A 230 -12.95 15.57 1.33
CA TRP A 230 -13.63 15.66 0.04
C TRP A 230 -14.38 14.37 -0.32
N GLY A 231 -14.03 13.27 0.34
CA GLY A 231 -14.62 11.95 0.10
C GLY A 231 -15.95 11.74 0.80
N ASN A 232 -16.59 10.62 0.45
CA ASN A 232 -17.87 10.19 1.00
C ASN A 232 -17.84 8.72 1.42
N GLY A 233 -18.61 8.38 2.46
CA GLY A 233 -18.69 7.04 3.02
C GLY A 233 -17.49 6.63 3.87
N ILE A 234 -17.70 5.61 4.70
CA ILE A 234 -16.68 5.05 5.59
C ILE A 234 -15.74 4.14 4.80
N GLN A 235 -14.42 4.30 4.99
CA GLN A 235 -13.41 3.36 4.51
C GLN A 235 -12.85 2.59 5.72
N TRP A 236 -12.86 1.25 5.65
CA TRP A 236 -12.68 0.42 6.84
C TRP A 236 -11.24 0.17 7.29
N GLU A 237 -10.25 0.33 6.42
CA GLU A 237 -8.82 0.30 6.81
C GLU A 237 -8.45 1.56 7.60
N ASN A 238 -8.88 2.71 7.10
CA ASN A 238 -8.74 4.01 7.74
C ASN A 238 -9.51 4.05 9.06
N THR A 239 -10.68 3.42 9.12
CA THR A 239 -11.43 3.31 10.37
C THR A 239 -10.69 2.45 11.41
N ALA A 240 -10.18 1.28 11.02
CA ALA A 240 -9.46 0.41 11.95
C ALA A 240 -8.17 1.06 12.49
N SER A 241 -7.37 1.67 11.60
CA SER A 241 -6.16 2.41 12.01
C SER A 241 -6.48 3.66 12.84
N ALA A 242 -7.57 4.38 12.55
CA ALA A 242 -8.03 5.50 13.37
C ALA A 242 -8.40 5.07 14.80
N VAL A 243 -9.07 3.92 14.97
CA VAL A 243 -9.38 3.40 16.31
C VAL A 243 -8.09 3.08 17.08
N MET A 244 -7.07 2.49 16.44
CA MET A 244 -5.76 2.27 17.07
C MET A 244 -5.12 3.58 17.51
N ALA A 245 -5.13 4.60 16.65
CA ALA A 245 -4.59 5.92 16.94
C ALA A 245 -5.32 6.60 18.11
N LEU A 246 -6.66 6.55 18.13
CA LEU A 246 -7.46 7.11 19.23
C LEU A 246 -7.24 6.36 20.54
N ALA A 247 -7.11 5.03 20.51
CA ALA A 247 -6.79 4.24 21.69
C ALA A 247 -5.38 4.55 22.22
N HIS A 248 -4.40 4.75 21.32
CA HIS A 248 -3.06 5.27 21.66
C HIS A 248 -3.14 6.67 22.29
N TYR A 249 -3.98 7.56 21.75
CA TYR A 249 -4.19 8.89 22.33
C TYR A 249 -4.76 8.83 23.75
N ARG A 250 -5.80 7.99 23.94
CA ARG A 250 -6.43 7.75 25.23
C ARG A 250 -5.41 7.35 26.29
N ASP A 251 -4.55 6.41 25.95
CA ASP A 251 -3.51 5.89 26.86
C ASP A 251 -2.42 6.93 27.18
N ARG A 252 -1.94 7.66 26.17
CA ARG A 252 -0.74 8.50 26.28
C ARG A 252 -1.00 9.94 26.68
N PHE A 253 -2.11 10.52 26.22
CA PHE A 253 -2.32 11.97 26.20
C PHE A 253 -3.61 12.42 26.88
N ALA A 254 -4.67 11.61 26.90
CA ALA A 254 -6.00 12.05 27.33
C ALA A 254 -6.09 12.50 28.79
N SER A 255 -5.21 12.02 29.68
CA SER A 255 -5.13 12.49 31.08
C SER A 255 -4.73 13.96 31.21
N ARG A 256 -3.96 14.49 30.24
CA ARG A 256 -3.49 15.87 30.19
C ARG A 256 -4.29 16.72 29.19
N ASN A 257 -4.74 16.11 28.11
CA ASN A 257 -5.44 16.76 27.01
C ASN A 257 -6.71 15.95 26.68
N PRO A 258 -7.81 16.12 27.44
CA PRO A 258 -9.00 15.31 27.24
C PRO A 258 -9.70 15.67 25.92
N LEU A 259 -10.02 14.66 25.11
CA LEU A 259 -10.80 14.80 23.89
C LEU A 259 -12.28 14.46 24.14
N LYS A 260 -13.17 15.39 23.79
CA LYS A 260 -14.61 15.17 23.92
C LYS A 260 -15.07 14.07 22.97
N GLY A 261 -15.76 13.07 23.51
CA GLY A 261 -16.34 11.97 22.73
C GLY A 261 -15.34 10.88 22.31
N LEU A 262 -14.09 10.92 22.80
CA LEU A 262 -13.04 9.97 22.47
C LEU A 262 -13.47 8.51 22.68
N ASP A 263 -13.93 8.16 23.89
CA ASP A 263 -14.33 6.78 24.20
C ASP A 263 -15.54 6.35 23.37
N ASN A 264 -16.52 7.23 23.20
CA ASN A 264 -17.69 6.93 22.36
C ASN A 264 -17.30 6.64 20.91
N ALA A 265 -16.34 7.39 20.36
CA ALA A 265 -15.86 7.17 19.00
C ALA A 265 -15.10 5.84 18.87
N ILE A 266 -14.21 5.53 19.84
CA ILE A 266 -13.49 4.25 19.90
C ILE A 266 -14.48 3.09 19.95
N GLU A 267 -15.44 3.12 20.88
CA GLU A 267 -16.40 2.03 21.07
C GLU A 267 -17.34 1.87 19.86
N ALA A 268 -17.86 2.97 19.30
CA ALA A 268 -18.77 2.90 18.15
C ALA A 268 -18.09 2.37 16.88
N ALA A 269 -16.87 2.83 16.58
CA ALA A 269 -16.13 2.36 15.41
C ALA A 269 -15.61 0.93 15.58
N ARG A 270 -15.08 0.58 16.76
CA ARG A 270 -14.68 -0.80 17.08
C ARG A 270 -15.86 -1.76 17.04
N GLY A 271 -17.00 -1.36 17.59
CA GLY A 271 -18.25 -2.12 17.52
C GLY A 271 -18.70 -2.36 16.08
N SER A 272 -18.57 -1.36 15.20
CA SER A 272 -18.87 -1.50 13.78
C SER A 272 -17.95 -2.50 13.09
N ILE A 273 -16.64 -2.46 13.37
CA ILE A 273 -15.66 -3.43 12.84
C ILE A 273 -16.01 -4.86 13.28
N LEU A 274 -16.29 -5.06 14.58
CA LEU A 274 -16.67 -6.37 15.11
C LEU A 274 -17.98 -6.88 14.48
N SER A 275 -18.97 -6.01 14.31
CA SER A 275 -20.23 -6.36 13.64
C SER A 275 -20.01 -6.77 12.20
N LEU A 276 -19.15 -6.07 11.46
CA LEU A 276 -18.84 -6.38 10.07
C LEU A 276 -18.05 -7.69 9.94
N LEU A 277 -17.04 -7.92 10.78
CA LEU A 277 -16.34 -9.20 10.84
C LEU A 277 -17.29 -10.37 11.15
N SER A 278 -18.25 -10.17 12.06
CA SER A 278 -19.26 -11.17 12.37
C SER A 278 -20.21 -11.43 11.21
N THR A 279 -20.49 -10.41 10.38
CA THR A 279 -21.46 -10.49 9.27
C THR A 279 -20.82 -11.06 8.00
N TYR A 280 -19.59 -10.66 7.70
CA TYR A 280 -18.93 -10.94 6.42
C TYR A 280 -17.76 -11.90 6.51
N HIS A 281 -17.28 -12.22 7.72
CA HIS A 281 -16.06 -13.02 7.98
C HIS A 281 -14.76 -12.42 7.41
N ALA A 282 -14.84 -11.24 6.81
CA ALA A 282 -13.76 -10.40 6.33
C ALA A 282 -14.23 -8.93 6.42
N MET A 283 -13.31 -7.98 6.35
CA MET A 283 -13.70 -6.57 6.26
C MET A 283 -13.92 -6.17 4.81
N PRO A 284 -15.10 -5.64 4.44
CA PRO A 284 -15.25 -4.99 3.15
C PRO A 284 -14.49 -3.66 3.14
N ALA A 285 -14.10 -3.14 1.98
CA ALA A 285 -13.48 -1.81 1.90
C ALA A 285 -14.47 -0.69 2.27
N SER A 286 -15.74 -0.89 1.89
CA SER A 286 -16.89 -0.02 2.17
C SER A 286 -18.15 -0.86 2.37
N VAL A 287 -19.13 -0.36 3.13
CA VAL A 287 -20.49 -0.95 3.19
C VAL A 287 -21.43 -0.38 2.12
N LEU A 288 -21.03 0.69 1.43
CA LEU A 288 -21.83 1.37 0.42
C LEU A 288 -21.89 0.59 -0.90
N GLY A 289 -22.98 0.77 -1.64
CA GLY A 289 -23.53 -0.18 -2.62
C GLY A 289 -22.77 -0.50 -3.92
N GLY A 290 -21.44 -0.39 -3.99
CA GLY A 290 -20.60 -0.97 -5.08
C GLY A 290 -20.95 -0.61 -6.53
N ASN A 291 -21.85 0.35 -6.76
CA ASN A 291 -22.40 0.66 -8.08
C ASN A 291 -21.47 1.61 -8.84
N ILE A 292 -20.64 1.05 -9.72
CA ILE A 292 -19.67 1.85 -10.49
C ILE A 292 -20.32 2.95 -11.33
N ASN A 293 -21.57 2.75 -11.80
CA ASN A 293 -22.29 3.79 -12.55
C ASN A 293 -22.68 4.98 -11.68
N ALA A 294 -23.00 4.75 -10.41
CA ALA A 294 -23.24 5.83 -9.45
C ALA A 294 -21.94 6.59 -9.14
N TYR A 295 -20.82 5.88 -8.98
CA TYR A 295 -19.50 6.49 -8.82
C TYR A 295 -19.13 7.38 -10.01
N ILE A 296 -19.24 6.88 -11.25
CA ILE A 296 -18.90 7.64 -12.47
C ILE A 296 -19.72 8.94 -12.57
N LYS A 297 -20.96 8.93 -12.07
CA LYS A 297 -21.85 10.10 -12.05
C LYS A 297 -21.67 10.98 -10.81
N ASN A 298 -20.81 10.59 -9.87
CA ASN A 298 -20.66 11.21 -8.55
C ASN A 298 -22.01 11.32 -7.79
N ASP A 299 -22.88 10.31 -7.95
CA ASP A 299 -24.22 10.26 -7.35
C ASP A 299 -24.19 9.50 -6.02
N HIS A 300 -23.80 10.21 -4.96
CA HIS A 300 -23.74 9.67 -3.60
C HIS A 300 -25.13 9.53 -2.95
N ASN A 301 -26.18 10.09 -3.58
CA ASN A 301 -27.55 9.97 -3.11
C ASN A 301 -28.27 8.74 -3.68
N SER A 302 -27.64 8.02 -4.60
CA SER A 302 -28.14 6.76 -5.13
C SER A 302 -28.44 5.76 -4.01
N ASP A 303 -29.45 4.91 -4.21
CA ASP A 303 -29.78 3.89 -3.22
C ASP A 303 -28.63 2.91 -2.95
N TYR A 304 -27.83 2.68 -3.98
CA TYR A 304 -26.58 1.93 -3.95
C TYR A 304 -25.51 2.84 -4.54
N PRO A 305 -24.86 3.69 -3.73
CA PRO A 305 -23.80 4.56 -4.22
C PRO A 305 -22.57 3.74 -4.60
N GLY A 306 -21.64 4.34 -5.32
CA GLY A 306 -20.50 3.65 -5.93
C GLY A 306 -19.36 3.30 -4.99
N GLY A 307 -19.66 2.88 -3.77
CA GLY A 307 -18.70 2.66 -2.70
C GLY A 307 -18.40 3.94 -1.90
N SER A 308 -17.36 3.86 -1.08
CA SER A 308 -16.78 5.03 -0.40
C SER A 308 -15.67 5.60 -1.26
N ASP A 309 -15.75 6.86 -1.63
CA ASP A 309 -14.73 7.51 -2.46
C ASP A 309 -13.79 8.38 -1.63
N THR A 310 -12.60 8.62 -2.18
CA THR A 310 -11.57 9.41 -1.52
C THR A 310 -11.78 10.91 -1.70
N GLY A 311 -12.63 11.35 -2.63
CA GLY A 311 -12.73 12.74 -3.09
C GLY A 311 -11.52 13.23 -3.89
N ILE A 312 -10.51 12.37 -4.11
CA ILE A 312 -9.26 12.66 -4.83
C ILE A 312 -9.00 11.65 -5.96
N GLY A 313 -10.07 11.08 -6.53
CA GLY A 313 -10.01 10.30 -7.77
C GLY A 313 -10.09 8.79 -7.65
N TRP A 314 -10.38 8.24 -6.46
CA TRP A 314 -10.48 6.80 -6.24
C TRP A 314 -11.75 6.41 -5.47
N THR A 315 -12.22 5.17 -5.65
CA THR A 315 -13.33 4.59 -4.88
C THR A 315 -13.01 3.21 -4.33
N TYR A 316 -13.51 2.95 -3.13
CA TYR A 316 -13.47 1.68 -2.42
C TYR A 316 -14.84 1.02 -2.51
N LEU A 317 -14.91 -0.05 -3.31
CA LEU A 317 -16.13 -0.82 -3.52
C LEU A 317 -16.36 -1.83 -2.39
N ARG A 318 -17.58 -2.35 -2.31
CA ARG A 318 -18.02 -3.33 -1.30
C ARG A 318 -17.53 -4.75 -1.59
N TYR A 319 -16.21 -4.93 -1.59
CA TYR A 319 -15.56 -6.22 -1.69
C TYR A 319 -14.75 -6.50 -0.43
N PRO A 320 -14.58 -7.78 -0.03
CA PRO A 320 -13.57 -8.17 0.93
C PRO A 320 -12.24 -7.53 0.56
N HIS A 321 -11.65 -6.79 1.49
CA HIS A 321 -10.48 -5.98 1.26
C HIS A 321 -9.36 -6.42 2.19
N VAL A 322 -8.24 -6.84 1.59
CA VAL A 322 -7.12 -7.43 2.34
C VAL A 322 -6.56 -6.42 3.34
N ALA A 323 -6.32 -5.17 2.94
CA ALA A 323 -5.78 -4.15 3.83
C ALA A 323 -6.76 -3.79 4.96
N ALA A 324 -8.07 -3.70 4.67
CA ALA A 324 -9.08 -3.44 5.71
C ALA A 324 -9.16 -4.59 6.71
N SER A 325 -9.04 -5.83 6.22
CA SER A 325 -9.05 -7.03 7.07
C SER A 325 -7.78 -7.11 7.93
N ALA A 326 -6.62 -6.77 7.36
CA ALA A 326 -5.35 -6.74 8.07
C ALA A 326 -5.34 -5.67 9.17
N TRP A 327 -5.76 -4.44 8.86
CA TRP A 327 -5.88 -3.37 9.85
C TRP A 327 -6.90 -3.67 10.95
N ALA A 328 -8.03 -4.30 10.63
CA ALA A 328 -8.97 -4.77 11.65
C ALA A 328 -8.34 -5.84 12.55
N GLY A 329 -7.58 -6.78 11.99
CA GLY A 329 -6.80 -7.75 12.77
C GLY A 329 -5.77 -7.08 13.69
N LEU A 330 -5.00 -6.12 13.17
CA LEU A 330 -4.04 -5.32 13.95
C LEU A 330 -4.74 -4.58 15.09
N LEU A 331 -5.89 -3.94 14.83
CA LEU A 331 -6.70 -3.29 15.87
C LEU A 331 -7.10 -4.26 16.98
N LEU A 332 -7.60 -5.46 16.64
CA LEU A 332 -8.04 -6.44 17.63
C LEU A 332 -6.89 -7.01 18.46
N MET A 333 -5.68 -7.08 17.88
CA MET A 333 -4.46 -7.41 18.63
C MET A 333 -3.95 -6.23 19.47
N PHE A 334 -4.10 -5.00 18.97
CA PHE A 334 -3.63 -3.77 19.59
C PHE A 334 -4.46 -3.40 20.80
N ASP A 335 -5.79 -3.38 20.70
CA ASP A 335 -6.70 -3.09 21.81
C ASP A 335 -7.53 -4.33 22.17
N SER A 336 -6.97 -5.14 23.07
CA SER A 336 -7.63 -6.30 23.65
C SER A 336 -8.37 -5.89 24.94
N ASN A 337 -9.54 -5.27 24.75
CA ASN A 337 -10.44 -4.84 25.83
C ASN A 337 -9.80 -3.82 26.80
N GLY A 338 -9.23 -2.74 26.24
CA GLY A 338 -8.63 -1.62 26.97
C GLY A 338 -7.16 -1.83 27.30
N LYS A 339 -6.59 -3.01 27.06
CA LYS A 339 -5.16 -3.27 27.23
C LYS A 339 -4.45 -3.15 25.89
N LEU A 340 -3.58 -2.14 25.79
CA LEU A 340 -2.81 -1.92 24.58
C LEU A 340 -1.64 -2.91 24.46
N ASN A 341 -1.52 -3.54 23.30
CA ASN A 341 -0.35 -4.30 22.87
C ASN A 341 0.49 -3.45 21.90
N PRO A 342 1.60 -2.84 22.34
CA PRO A 342 2.39 -1.95 21.50
C PRO A 342 2.99 -2.64 20.26
N ASP A 343 3.23 -3.95 20.29
CA ASP A 343 3.80 -4.68 19.13
C ASP A 343 2.80 -4.87 17.98
N ALA A 344 1.51 -4.65 18.22
CA ALA A 344 0.48 -4.64 17.19
C ALA A 344 0.31 -3.27 16.52
N ASN A 345 1.00 -2.23 17.00
CA ASN A 345 1.11 -0.96 16.29
C ASN A 345 2.20 -1.10 15.21
N PRO A 346 1.86 -1.13 13.91
CA PRO A 346 2.84 -1.30 12.84
C PRO A 346 3.80 -0.11 12.69
N PHE A 347 3.44 1.07 13.21
CA PHE A 347 4.30 2.24 13.21
C PHE A 347 5.16 2.36 14.47
N GLY A 348 4.85 1.56 15.50
CA GLY A 348 5.58 1.54 16.77
C GLY A 348 6.98 0.97 16.62
N VAL A 349 7.89 1.33 17.51
CA VAL A 349 9.15 0.60 17.65
C VAL A 349 8.83 -0.75 18.31
N PRO A 350 9.27 -1.90 17.75
CA PRO A 350 9.07 -3.20 18.37
C PRO A 350 9.61 -3.21 19.81
N THR A 351 8.89 -3.87 20.73
CA THR A 351 9.31 -3.95 22.14
C THR A 351 10.57 -4.78 22.32
N LYS A 352 10.78 -5.76 21.45
CA LYS A 352 12.01 -6.55 21.37
C LYS A 352 13.03 -5.85 20.47
N PRO A 353 14.33 -5.89 20.81
CA PRO A 353 15.35 -5.31 19.95
C PRO A 353 15.38 -5.96 18.57
N VAL A 354 15.47 -5.13 17.53
CA VAL A 354 15.72 -5.60 16.17
C VAL A 354 17.18 -6.09 16.10
N PRO A 355 17.45 -7.33 15.63
CA PRO A 355 18.81 -7.87 15.56
C PRO A 355 19.78 -6.92 14.83
N SER A 356 20.85 -6.51 15.51
CA SER A 356 21.78 -5.45 15.06
C SER A 356 22.92 -5.93 14.16
N LYS A 357 23.13 -7.24 14.00
CA LYS A 357 24.34 -7.78 13.35
C LYS A 357 24.44 -7.35 11.88
N GLN A 358 25.31 -6.36 11.64
CA GLN A 358 26.04 -6.13 10.40
C GLN A 358 27.34 -6.95 10.30
N SER A 359 27.62 -7.88 11.24
CA SER A 359 28.93 -8.57 11.28
C SER A 359 29.16 -9.41 10.02
N SER A 360 30.42 -9.46 9.59
CA SER A 360 31.03 -10.09 8.40
C SER A 360 30.58 -11.50 7.97
N ASP A 361 29.67 -12.14 8.70
CA ASP A 361 28.91 -13.32 8.31
C ASP A 361 27.45 -12.90 8.10
N ALA A 362 27.18 -12.07 7.08
CA ALA A 362 25.83 -11.61 6.78
C ALA A 362 24.90 -12.83 6.64
N ASP A 363 23.99 -13.00 7.60
CA ASP A 363 22.97 -14.05 7.56
C ASP A 363 22.18 -13.87 6.26
N ASN A 364 22.47 -14.74 5.30
CA ASN A 364 21.89 -14.79 3.96
C ASN A 364 20.78 -15.85 3.89
N SER A 365 20.38 -16.46 5.00
CA SER A 365 19.48 -17.62 5.00
C SER A 365 18.13 -17.38 4.34
N CYS A 366 17.65 -16.13 4.36
CA CYS A 366 16.41 -15.67 3.74
C CYS A 366 16.61 -15.04 2.33
N ILE A 367 17.84 -14.95 1.83
CA ILE A 367 18.17 -14.38 0.52
C ILE A 367 18.49 -15.52 -0.45
N PRO A 368 17.94 -15.52 -1.68
CA PRO A 368 18.27 -16.51 -2.69
C PRO A 368 19.78 -16.59 -2.93
N ALA A 369 20.32 -17.82 -3.00
CA ALA A 369 21.72 -18.03 -3.36
C ALA A 369 21.98 -17.44 -4.75
N ARG A 370 23.05 -16.65 -4.89
CA ARG A 370 23.48 -16.18 -6.21
C ARG A 370 23.73 -17.39 -7.11
N SER A 371 23.08 -17.42 -8.27
CA SER A 371 23.42 -18.34 -9.35
C SER A 371 24.82 -17.98 -9.87
N GLY A 372 25.85 -18.53 -9.23
CA GLY A 372 27.23 -18.39 -9.67
C GLY A 372 27.46 -19.22 -10.93
N GLY A 373 27.82 -18.55 -12.02
CA GLY A 373 28.60 -19.18 -13.09
C GLY A 373 29.83 -19.84 -12.46
N GLY A 374 30.06 -21.11 -12.79
CA GLY A 374 31.07 -21.94 -12.17
C GLY A 374 32.44 -21.28 -12.17
N SER A 375 32.97 -21.00 -10.99
CA SER A 375 34.40 -20.90 -10.78
C SER A 375 34.97 -22.31 -10.90
N GLY A 376 35.29 -22.71 -12.12
CA GLY A 376 36.20 -23.82 -12.37
C GLY A 376 37.53 -23.48 -11.73
N SER A 377 37.87 -24.18 -10.66
CA SER A 377 39.24 -24.34 -10.23
C SER A 377 39.97 -25.09 -11.34
N ASP A 378 40.90 -24.45 -12.03
CA ASP A 378 42.02 -25.17 -12.61
C ASP A 378 43.30 -24.36 -12.51
N SER A 379 44.21 -24.98 -11.77
CA SER A 379 45.62 -24.65 -11.60
C SER A 379 46.39 -24.81 -12.91
N GLN A 380 47.28 -23.83 -13.17
CA GLN A 380 48.56 -23.93 -13.88
C GLN A 380 48.64 -24.78 -15.18
N THR A 381 48.98 -24.15 -16.30
CA THR A 381 50.39 -24.07 -16.80
C THR A 381 50.49 -23.15 -18.01
N ASP A 382 51.56 -22.34 -18.02
CA ASP A 382 52.16 -21.71 -19.20
C ASP A 382 52.43 -22.75 -20.29
N GLU A 383 52.07 -22.44 -21.55
CA GLU A 383 52.95 -22.68 -22.70
C GLU A 383 52.49 -21.85 -23.92
N SER A 384 53.47 -21.12 -24.46
CA SER A 384 53.43 -20.34 -25.69
C SER A 384 53.31 -21.20 -26.96
N ARG A 385 52.61 -20.71 -28.00
CA ARG A 385 53.09 -20.69 -29.41
C ARG A 385 52.10 -20.03 -30.39
N ASN A 386 52.68 -19.26 -31.31
CA ASN A 386 52.12 -18.67 -32.53
C ASN A 386 51.54 -19.73 -33.48
N ASP A 387 50.57 -19.39 -34.34
CA ASP A 387 50.81 -19.10 -35.78
C ASP A 387 49.48 -18.84 -36.55
N ASP A 388 49.65 -18.16 -37.68
CA ASP A 388 48.71 -17.54 -38.61
C ASP A 388 47.71 -18.45 -39.35
N GLY A 389 46.60 -17.86 -39.85
CA GLY A 389 46.13 -18.17 -41.20
C GLY A 389 44.62 -18.30 -41.50
N LYS A 390 44.08 -17.26 -42.14
CA LYS A 390 43.21 -17.26 -43.37
C LYS A 390 41.74 -17.80 -43.37
N LYS A 391 40.83 -16.88 -43.77
CA LYS A 391 39.74 -16.90 -44.81
C LYS A 391 38.98 -18.23 -45.07
N ASP A 392 37.66 -18.31 -45.24
CA ASP A 392 36.75 -17.53 -46.11
C ASP A 392 35.26 -17.85 -45.82
N ASP A 393 34.40 -16.88 -46.14
CA ASP A 393 33.05 -16.94 -46.75
C ASP A 393 31.92 -17.93 -46.33
N SER A 394 30.80 -17.30 -45.96
CA SER A 394 29.45 -17.43 -46.56
C SER A 394 28.33 -18.25 -45.89
N GLN A 395 27.13 -17.64 -45.97
CA GLN A 395 25.75 -18.18 -45.85
C GLN A 395 25.21 -18.38 -44.42
N LYS A 396 23.93 -18.21 -44.11
CA LYS A 396 22.74 -17.56 -44.70
C LYS A 396 21.72 -17.53 -43.54
N SER A 397 20.78 -16.60 -43.64
CA SER A 397 19.52 -16.52 -42.90
C SER A 397 18.80 -17.87 -42.74
N ASP A 398 18.13 -18.10 -41.60
CA ASP A 398 16.74 -18.56 -41.61
C ASP A 398 16.02 -18.33 -40.26
N HIS A 399 14.96 -17.53 -40.34
CA HIS A 399 13.86 -17.48 -39.40
C HIS A 399 13.12 -18.82 -39.41
N GLN A 400 13.04 -19.52 -38.28
CA GLN A 400 12.12 -20.64 -38.13
C GLN A 400 10.71 -20.13 -37.78
N LYS A 401 9.84 -20.25 -38.80
CA LYS A 401 8.39 -20.17 -38.76
C LYS A 401 7.80 -21.20 -37.79
N GLY A 402 6.90 -20.72 -36.92
CA GLY A 402 5.94 -21.57 -36.20
C GLY A 402 5.00 -22.28 -37.16
N GLY A 403 4.80 -23.58 -36.92
CA GLY A 403 3.81 -24.39 -37.63
C GLY A 403 2.40 -23.94 -37.26
N THR A 404 1.59 -23.62 -38.27
CA THR A 404 0.15 -23.38 -38.13
C THR A 404 -0.53 -24.69 -37.76
N ASN A 405 -0.94 -24.83 -36.50
CA ASN A 405 -1.67 -25.99 -36.03
C ASN A 405 -3.12 -25.88 -36.53
N SER A 406 -3.46 -26.59 -37.62
CA SER A 406 -4.76 -26.48 -38.29
C SER A 406 -5.96 -26.76 -37.39
N ASP A 407 -5.74 -27.46 -36.28
CA ASP A 407 -6.77 -27.81 -35.29
C ASP A 407 -7.21 -26.61 -34.43
N ALA A 408 -6.36 -25.59 -34.34
CA ALA A 408 -6.66 -24.37 -33.60
C ALA A 408 -7.65 -23.48 -34.35
N ALA A 409 -7.67 -23.55 -35.69
CA ALA A 409 -8.46 -22.66 -36.52
C ALA A 409 -9.97 -22.77 -36.22
N CYS A 410 -10.65 -21.63 -36.11
CA CYS A 410 -12.11 -21.56 -35.92
C CYS A 410 -12.88 -22.31 -37.00
N SER A 411 -12.33 -22.39 -38.22
CA SER A 411 -12.92 -23.15 -39.33
C SER A 411 -12.93 -24.67 -39.12
N ALA A 412 -12.16 -25.19 -38.16
CA ALA A 412 -12.16 -26.60 -37.81
C ALA A 412 -13.31 -27.00 -36.86
N HIS A 413 -14.07 -26.04 -36.32
CA HIS A 413 -15.11 -26.27 -35.32
C HIS A 413 -16.45 -25.71 -35.80
N ALA A 414 -17.40 -26.59 -36.13
CA ALA A 414 -18.67 -26.19 -36.73
C ALA A 414 -19.50 -25.22 -35.87
N ALA A 415 -19.40 -25.33 -34.55
CA ALA A 415 -20.05 -24.42 -33.61
C ALA A 415 -19.37 -23.04 -33.52
N CYS A 416 -18.14 -22.90 -34.02
CA CYS A 416 -17.41 -21.62 -34.10
C CYS A 416 -17.65 -20.89 -35.45
N LYS A 417 -18.67 -21.28 -36.21
CA LYS A 417 -19.01 -20.68 -37.51
C LYS A 417 -19.27 -19.16 -37.37
N GLY A 418 -18.53 -18.37 -38.15
CA GLY A 418 -18.62 -16.90 -38.16
C GLY A 418 -17.44 -16.21 -37.46
N LEU A 419 -16.57 -16.96 -36.79
CA LEU A 419 -15.32 -16.46 -36.23
C LEU A 419 -14.14 -16.77 -37.16
N SER A 420 -13.12 -15.91 -37.15
CA SER A 420 -11.88 -16.06 -37.93
C SER A 420 -10.68 -16.16 -36.99
N GLY A 421 -9.60 -16.80 -37.46
CA GLY A 421 -8.39 -17.03 -36.68
C GLY A 421 -8.42 -18.36 -35.91
N ASP A 422 -7.68 -18.41 -34.81
CA ASP A 422 -7.58 -19.59 -33.94
C ASP A 422 -8.58 -19.47 -32.77
N CYS A 423 -9.40 -20.49 -32.58
CA CYS A 423 -10.42 -20.58 -31.54
C CYS A 423 -10.12 -21.66 -30.48
N CYS A 424 -9.43 -22.75 -30.85
CA CYS A 424 -9.43 -24.00 -30.07
C CYS A 424 -8.05 -24.70 -30.04
N PRO A 425 -7.00 -24.09 -29.47
CA PRO A 425 -7.04 -22.89 -28.64
C PRO A 425 -6.87 -21.59 -29.43
N THR A 426 -7.26 -20.46 -28.84
CA THR A 426 -6.90 -19.13 -29.34
C THR A 426 -5.39 -18.88 -29.28
N GLY A 427 -4.90 -17.82 -29.92
CA GLY A 427 -3.49 -17.42 -29.88
C GLY A 427 -2.92 -17.17 -28.47
N VAL A 428 -3.78 -17.10 -27.44
CA VAL A 428 -3.43 -16.96 -26.02
C VAL A 428 -3.73 -18.21 -25.18
N GLY A 429 -4.00 -19.35 -25.82
CA GLY A 429 -4.16 -20.65 -25.14
C GLY A 429 -5.56 -20.95 -24.58
N VAL A 430 -6.55 -20.07 -24.81
CA VAL A 430 -7.93 -20.24 -24.29
C VAL A 430 -8.78 -21.05 -25.26
N MET A 431 -9.57 -21.99 -24.74
CA MET A 431 -10.60 -22.70 -25.50
C MET A 431 -11.92 -21.92 -25.46
N LEU A 432 -12.43 -21.50 -26.61
CA LEU A 432 -13.74 -20.85 -26.67
C LEU A 432 -14.87 -21.85 -26.38
N GLY A 433 -16.01 -21.34 -25.90
CA GLY A 433 -17.18 -22.18 -25.58
C GLY A 433 -17.72 -23.00 -26.75
N CYS A 434 -17.41 -22.59 -28.00
CA CYS A 434 -17.78 -23.31 -29.22
C CYS A 434 -16.86 -24.51 -29.55
N CYS A 435 -15.79 -24.76 -28.80
CA CYS A 435 -14.77 -25.78 -29.11
C CYS A 435 -15.16 -27.23 -28.75
N ASN A 436 -16.35 -27.46 -28.19
CA ASN A 436 -16.75 -28.76 -27.65
C ASN A 436 -17.41 -29.72 -28.65
N THR A 437 -17.49 -29.35 -29.93
CA THR A 437 -18.01 -30.22 -31.00
C THR A 437 -17.04 -30.25 -32.17
N ARG A 438 -16.16 -31.25 -32.20
CA ARG A 438 -15.41 -31.59 -33.42
C ARG A 438 -16.37 -32.24 -34.41
N GLN A 439 -16.28 -31.88 -35.70
CA GLN A 439 -16.96 -32.63 -36.77
C GLN A 439 -16.23 -33.92 -37.08
#